data_AF-A0A836UN84-F1
#
_entry.id   AF-A0A836UN84-F1
#
_cell.length_a   1.000
_cell.length_b   1.000
_cell.length_c   1.000
_cell.angle_alpha   90.00
_cell.angle_beta   90.00
_cell.angle_gamma   90.00
#
_symmetry.space_group_name_H-M   'P 1'
#
loop_
_entity.id
_entity.type
_entity.pdbx_description
1 polymer ?
#
loop_
_entity_poly.entity_id
_entity_poly.type
_entity_poly.pdbx_seq_one_letter_code
_entity_poly.pdbx_strand_id
1 'polypeptide(L)'
;MNRFELCVGLWVIAVSVTSVWARDSRVTDADNDSKKPSHFSVFDRKADHFNMRAAYLSAVATMAVSMGAGKDLLAENDFDQVVEIENENGDPTLLMAANETMILIVLTGEQFSSVNTLWKYMQMGLEDVSRWGGEDVKVHSECASAIDAVWDDLTKHLGRLGNGKEVWLAGHGIGGSLALLTGYRLAVEEVARVSGIFTFGQPKVGNAIFSQHLKEVLNLNKDGSPVYRVVHSGDIVPRLKPPYVFSRTLVTDTLSPYAAIGSLVYLYRDGGYEINPDHLENIDANIFELKDFDNHSMYVYQNSLYECLAEDDQQQLPSPLRNARGKRGVRY
;
A
#
# COMPACT_ATOMS: atom_id res chain seq x y z
N MET A 1 47.64 -25.71 3.85
CA MET A 1 46.95 -24.59 3.17
C MET A 1 45.68 -25.12 2.56
N ASN A 2 44.56 -25.05 3.29
CA ASN A 2 43.25 -25.42 2.76
C ASN A 2 42.71 -24.23 1.97
N ARG A 3 42.49 -24.42 0.67
CA ARG A 3 41.81 -23.44 -0.18
C ARG A 3 40.33 -23.46 0.16
N PHE A 4 39.80 -22.33 0.62
CA PHE A 4 38.38 -22.03 0.59
C PHE A 4 38.01 -21.69 -0.85
N GLU A 5 37.22 -22.54 -1.51
CA GLU A 5 36.52 -22.16 -2.73
C GLU A 5 35.27 -21.37 -2.34
N LEU A 6 35.24 -20.07 -2.68
CA LEU A 6 34.02 -19.27 -2.66
C LEU A 6 33.13 -19.74 -3.82
N CYS A 7 32.06 -20.46 -3.50
CA CYS A 7 30.95 -20.68 -4.42
C CYS A 7 30.15 -19.38 -4.53
N VAL A 8 30.48 -18.55 -5.53
CA VAL A 8 29.66 -17.41 -5.92
C VAL A 8 28.52 -17.96 -6.78
N GLY A 9 27.37 -18.21 -6.16
CA GLY A 9 26.16 -18.58 -6.88
C GLY A 9 25.68 -17.40 -7.71
N LEU A 10 25.81 -17.48 -9.04
CA LEU A 10 25.10 -16.60 -9.96
C LEU A 10 23.60 -16.85 -9.79
N TRP A 11 22.90 -15.90 -9.16
CA TRP A 11 21.45 -15.83 -9.27
C TRP A 11 21.11 -15.31 -10.64
N VAL A 12 20.54 -16.17 -11.48
CA VAL A 12 19.87 -15.72 -12.72
C VAL A 12 18.65 -14.94 -12.26
N ILE A 13 18.73 -13.61 -12.35
CA ILE A 13 17.56 -12.73 -12.20
C ILE A 13 16.69 -13.01 -13.42
N ALA A 14 15.66 -13.84 -13.23
CA ALA A 14 14.58 -13.92 -14.20
C ALA A 14 13.79 -12.62 -14.07
N VAL A 15 14.11 -11.64 -14.91
CA VAL A 15 13.26 -10.46 -15.09
C VAL A 15 11.97 -10.97 -15.73
N SER A 16 10.94 -11.23 -14.93
CA SER A 16 9.61 -11.49 -15.45
C SER A 16 9.08 -10.17 -15.99
N VAL A 17 9.06 -10.04 -17.32
CA VAL A 17 8.34 -8.93 -17.97
C VAL A 17 6.85 -9.22 -17.81
N THR A 18 6.24 -8.70 -16.75
CA THR A 18 4.79 -8.75 -16.58
C THR A 18 4.17 -7.75 -17.55
N SER A 19 3.34 -8.25 -18.46
CA SER A 19 2.57 -7.37 -19.35
C SER A 19 1.40 -6.76 -18.57
N VAL A 20 1.22 -5.44 -18.67
CA VAL A 20 0.12 -4.71 -18.03
C VAL A 20 -0.73 -3.98 -19.07
N TRP A 21 -2.02 -3.82 -18.78
CA TRP A 21 -3.00 -3.28 -19.72
C TRP A 21 -3.89 -2.26 -19.01
N ALA A 22 -3.97 -1.04 -19.55
CA ALA A 22 -4.83 0.01 -19.01
C ALA A 22 -6.23 0.00 -19.63
N ARG A 23 -7.27 0.10 -18.79
CA ARG A 23 -8.68 0.30 -19.16
C ARG A 23 -9.16 1.64 -18.61
N ASP A 24 -9.55 2.54 -19.51
CA ASP A 24 -10.10 3.84 -19.17
C ASP A 24 -11.63 3.79 -19.24
N SER A 25 -12.31 4.28 -18.20
CA SER A 25 -13.76 4.33 -18.12
C SER A 25 -14.21 5.70 -17.60
N ARG A 26 -15.05 6.36 -18.40
CA ARG A 26 -15.86 7.50 -17.93
C ARG A 26 -17.21 6.99 -17.49
N VAL A 27 -17.59 7.33 -16.27
CA VAL A 27 -18.93 7.07 -15.74
C VAL A 27 -19.84 8.17 -16.28
N THR A 28 -20.80 7.81 -17.12
CA THR A 28 -21.81 8.76 -17.61
C THR A 28 -22.93 8.91 -16.59
N ASP A 29 -23.32 10.15 -16.28
CA ASP A 29 -24.44 10.43 -15.37
C ASP A 29 -25.70 9.67 -15.79
N ALA A 30 -26.21 8.83 -14.89
CA ALA A 30 -27.59 8.38 -14.95
C ALA A 30 -28.48 9.51 -14.41
N ASP A 31 -29.67 9.71 -15.00
CA ASP A 31 -30.62 10.77 -14.67
C ASP A 31 -30.73 11.05 -13.16
N ASN A 32 -30.45 12.30 -12.79
CA ASN A 32 -30.00 12.71 -11.47
C ASN A 32 -31.13 13.34 -10.64
N ASP A 33 -31.94 12.52 -9.98
CA ASP A 33 -32.93 13.01 -8.98
C ASP A 33 -32.97 12.16 -7.68
N SER A 34 -32.03 11.20 -7.52
CA SER A 34 -31.99 10.31 -6.33
C SER A 34 -30.60 9.78 -5.94
N LYS A 35 -29.50 10.37 -6.43
CA LYS A 35 -28.14 9.90 -6.11
C LYS A 35 -27.89 10.08 -4.60
N LYS A 36 -27.56 8.98 -3.90
CA LYS A 36 -27.13 9.05 -2.50
C LYS A 36 -25.85 9.91 -2.40
N PRO A 37 -25.67 10.70 -1.34
CA PRO A 37 -24.44 11.46 -1.15
C PRO A 37 -23.21 10.53 -1.16
N SER A 38 -22.14 10.93 -1.86
CA SER A 38 -20.87 10.19 -1.80
C SER A 38 -20.33 10.14 -0.38
N HIS A 39 -19.91 8.95 0.05
CA HIS A 39 -19.23 8.79 1.33
C HIS A 39 -17.85 9.48 1.33
N PHE A 40 -17.23 9.68 0.17
CA PHE A 40 -15.96 10.42 0.07
C PHE A 40 -16.13 11.94 0.28
N SER A 41 -17.36 12.44 0.41
CA SER A 41 -17.60 13.84 0.81
C SER A 41 -17.05 14.18 2.20
N VAL A 42 -16.91 13.19 3.10
CA VAL A 42 -16.31 13.37 4.43
C VAL A 42 -14.81 13.03 4.48
N PHE A 43 -14.22 12.69 3.34
CA PHE A 43 -12.78 12.49 3.21
C PHE A 43 -12.07 13.85 3.26
N ASP A 44 -11.44 14.16 4.39
CA ASP A 44 -10.67 15.39 4.53
C ASP A 44 -9.34 15.29 3.75
N ARG A 45 -9.41 15.63 2.47
CA ARG A 45 -8.26 15.62 1.54
C ARG A 45 -7.16 16.63 1.87
N LYS A 46 -7.40 17.54 2.82
CA LYS A 46 -6.44 18.57 3.25
C LYS A 46 -5.93 18.32 4.67
N ALA A 47 -6.32 17.22 5.30
CA ALA A 47 -5.88 16.89 6.65
C ALA A 47 -4.34 16.83 6.71
N ASP A 48 -3.77 17.59 7.65
CA ASP A 48 -2.34 17.60 7.96
C ASP A 48 -1.96 16.62 9.08
N HIS A 49 -2.96 15.93 9.63
CA HIS A 49 -2.86 14.92 10.68
C HIS A 49 -3.71 13.69 10.32
N PHE A 50 -3.52 12.60 11.05
CA PHE A 50 -4.29 11.38 10.84
C PHE A 50 -5.79 11.63 10.99
N ASN A 51 -6.56 11.25 9.96
CA ASN A 51 -8.00 11.35 9.94
C ASN A 51 -8.62 9.95 9.80
N MET A 52 -9.42 9.54 10.80
CA MET A 52 -10.00 8.19 10.85
C MET A 52 -10.96 7.91 9.68
N ARG A 53 -11.75 8.88 9.25
CA ARG A 53 -12.69 8.72 8.12
C ARG A 53 -11.93 8.51 6.81
N ALA A 54 -10.88 9.29 6.58
CA ALA A 54 -10.01 9.15 5.42
C ALA A 54 -9.28 7.80 5.42
N ALA A 55 -8.77 7.36 6.57
CA ALA A 55 -8.15 6.05 6.73
C ALA A 55 -9.16 4.91 6.44
N TYR A 56 -10.37 5.00 6.99
CA TYR A 56 -11.42 4.01 6.78
C TYR A 56 -11.90 3.94 5.32
N LEU A 57 -12.15 5.08 4.68
CA LEU A 57 -12.54 5.12 3.27
C LEU A 57 -11.43 4.62 2.34
N SER A 58 -10.16 4.91 2.66
CA SER A 58 -9.00 4.33 1.97
C SER A 58 -8.94 2.81 2.13
N ALA A 59 -9.26 2.30 3.33
CA ALA A 59 -9.36 0.86 3.60
C ALA A 59 -10.51 0.21 2.82
N VAL A 60 -11.67 0.86 2.73
CA VAL A 60 -12.82 0.42 1.93
C VAL A 60 -12.48 0.37 0.44
N ALA A 61 -11.86 1.41 -0.11
CA ALA A 61 -11.42 1.41 -1.50
C ALA A 61 -10.38 0.31 -1.76
N THR A 62 -9.40 0.16 -0.87
CA THR A 62 -8.36 -0.89 -0.98
C THR A 62 -8.97 -2.30 -1.00
N MET A 63 -9.94 -2.56 -0.12
CA MET A 63 -10.69 -3.83 -0.12
C MET A 63 -11.49 -4.00 -1.42
N ALA A 64 -12.24 -2.99 -1.85
CA ALA A 64 -13.08 -3.08 -3.04
C ALA A 64 -12.27 -3.36 -4.30
N VAL A 65 -11.13 -2.69 -4.48
CA VAL A 65 -10.20 -2.96 -5.60
C VAL A 65 -9.70 -4.40 -5.56
N SER A 66 -9.30 -4.90 -4.38
CA SER A 66 -8.87 -6.28 -4.20
C SER A 66 -9.98 -7.31 -4.50
N MET A 67 -11.25 -6.90 -4.45
CA MET A 67 -12.42 -7.71 -4.76
C MET A 67 -12.88 -7.59 -6.23
N GLY A 68 -12.23 -6.75 -7.05
CA GLY A 68 -12.69 -6.42 -8.40
C GLY A 68 -13.97 -5.58 -8.44
N ALA A 69 -14.32 -4.92 -7.32
CA ALA A 69 -15.48 -4.04 -7.18
C ALA A 69 -15.08 -2.56 -7.00
N GLY A 70 -13.79 -2.24 -7.16
CA GLY A 70 -13.25 -0.90 -6.91
C GLY A 70 -13.84 0.16 -7.82
N LYS A 71 -13.94 -0.13 -9.12
CA LYS A 71 -14.54 0.78 -10.11
C LYS A 71 -15.98 1.15 -9.76
N ASP A 72 -16.83 0.16 -9.49
CA ASP A 72 -18.24 0.39 -9.17
C ASP A 72 -18.38 1.20 -7.88
N LEU A 73 -17.62 0.83 -6.84
CA LEU A 73 -17.63 1.56 -5.56
C LEU A 73 -17.21 3.02 -5.75
N LEU A 74 -16.15 3.30 -6.51
CA LEU A 74 -15.66 4.67 -6.68
C LEU A 74 -16.60 5.50 -7.57
N ALA A 75 -17.18 4.89 -8.61
CA ALA A 75 -18.22 5.52 -9.44
C ALA A 75 -19.46 5.94 -8.63
N GLU A 76 -19.91 5.08 -7.70
CA GLU A 76 -21.01 5.39 -6.76
C GLU A 76 -20.65 6.53 -5.78
N ASN A 77 -19.36 6.85 -5.63
CA ASN A 77 -18.85 7.87 -4.72
C ASN A 77 -18.28 9.10 -5.46
N ASP A 78 -18.87 9.45 -6.60
CA ASP A 78 -18.58 10.64 -7.41
C ASP A 78 -17.18 10.69 -8.03
N PHE A 79 -16.54 9.54 -8.21
CA PHE A 79 -15.34 9.45 -9.05
C PHE A 79 -15.73 9.12 -10.50
N ASP A 80 -15.85 10.17 -11.31
CA ASP A 80 -16.40 10.08 -12.67
C ASP A 80 -15.40 9.50 -13.70
N GLN A 81 -14.12 9.50 -13.36
CA GLN A 81 -13.05 8.96 -14.19
C GLN A 81 -12.30 7.87 -13.44
N VAL A 82 -12.33 6.65 -13.96
CA VAL A 82 -11.64 5.49 -13.37
C VAL A 82 -10.76 4.83 -14.43
N VAL A 83 -9.50 4.59 -14.06
CA VAL A 83 -8.50 3.89 -14.86
C VAL A 83 -8.01 2.70 -14.08
N GLU A 84 -8.16 1.50 -14.64
CA GLU A 84 -7.62 0.25 -14.08
C GLU A 84 -6.44 -0.21 -14.92
N ILE A 85 -5.31 -0.47 -14.28
CA ILE A 85 -4.16 -1.14 -14.89
C ILE A 85 -4.12 -2.57 -14.34
N GLU A 86 -4.34 -3.52 -15.23
CA GLU A 86 -4.43 -4.95 -14.91
C GLU A 86 -3.13 -5.68 -15.33
N ASN A 87 -2.81 -6.77 -14.63
CA ASN A 87 -1.80 -7.71 -15.09
C ASN A 87 -2.35 -8.62 -16.21
N GLU A 88 -1.52 -9.52 -16.73
CA GLU A 88 -1.89 -10.48 -17.78
C GLU A 88 -3.06 -11.43 -17.41
N ASN A 89 -3.32 -11.62 -16.11
CA ASN A 89 -4.43 -12.43 -15.61
C ASN A 89 -5.74 -11.65 -15.50
N GLY A 90 -5.71 -10.33 -15.77
CA GLY A 90 -6.86 -9.44 -15.60
C GLY A 90 -7.07 -8.99 -14.15
N ASP A 91 -6.12 -9.28 -13.24
CA ASP A 91 -6.21 -8.78 -11.87
C ASP A 91 -5.72 -7.32 -11.83
N PRO A 92 -6.47 -6.40 -11.20
CA PRO A 92 -6.02 -5.02 -11.04
C PRO A 92 -4.69 -5.01 -10.29
N THR A 93 -3.66 -4.38 -10.84
CA THR A 93 -2.39 -4.04 -10.18
C THR A 93 -2.45 -2.63 -9.59
N LEU A 94 -3.20 -1.75 -10.27
CA LEU A 94 -3.38 -0.35 -9.88
C LEU A 94 -4.73 0.15 -10.38
N LEU A 95 -5.43 0.92 -9.55
CA LEU A 95 -6.64 1.66 -9.93
C LEU A 95 -6.44 3.15 -9.60
N MET A 96 -6.66 4.03 -10.57
CA MET A 96 -6.74 5.47 -10.37
C MET A 96 -8.18 5.92 -10.55
N ALA A 97 -8.72 6.67 -9.60
CA ALA A 97 -10.03 7.27 -9.71
C ALA A 97 -9.93 8.77 -9.43
N ALA A 98 -10.57 9.60 -10.25
CA ALA A 98 -10.62 11.04 -10.04
C ALA A 98 -12.07 11.54 -9.91
N ASN A 99 -12.28 12.40 -8.91
CA ASN A 99 -13.46 13.25 -8.79
C ASN A 99 -13.05 14.71 -9.03
N GLU A 100 -13.93 15.68 -8.80
CA GLU A 100 -13.62 17.11 -8.99
C GLU A 100 -12.38 17.60 -8.23
N THR A 101 -12.10 17.06 -7.04
CA THR A 101 -11.15 17.63 -6.08
C THR A 101 -9.94 16.77 -5.77
N MET A 102 -10.00 15.46 -5.99
CA MET A 102 -8.93 14.53 -5.66
C MET A 102 -8.79 13.40 -6.68
N ILE A 103 -7.60 12.80 -6.66
CA ILE A 103 -7.28 11.55 -7.34
C ILE A 103 -6.92 10.54 -6.25
N LEU A 104 -7.60 9.40 -6.22
CA LEU A 104 -7.25 8.27 -5.38
C LEU A 104 -6.56 7.21 -6.24
N ILE A 105 -5.34 6.83 -5.85
CA ILE A 105 -4.56 5.77 -6.48
C ILE A 105 -4.49 4.61 -5.50
N VAL A 106 -5.11 3.48 -5.84
CA VAL A 106 -5.09 2.25 -5.04
C VAL A 106 -4.18 1.25 -5.73
N LEU A 107 -3.15 0.77 -5.02
CA LEU A 107 -2.23 -0.24 -5.53
C LEU A 107 -2.51 -1.58 -4.85
N THR A 108 -2.57 -2.62 -5.66
CA THR A 108 -2.57 -4.01 -5.20
C THR A 108 -1.18 -4.59 -5.43
N GLY A 109 -0.86 -5.70 -4.77
CA GLY A 109 0.42 -6.36 -4.94
C GLY A 109 0.31 -7.85 -4.84
N GLU A 110 1.46 -8.51 -4.96
CA GLU A 110 1.57 -9.96 -4.83
C GLU A 110 0.91 -10.46 -3.54
N GLN A 111 0.10 -11.51 -3.67
CA GLN A 111 -0.60 -12.13 -2.56
C GLN A 111 0.16 -13.37 -2.11
N PHE A 112 0.32 -13.53 -0.80
CA PHE A 112 1.01 -14.68 -0.23
C PHE A 112 0.03 -15.48 0.62
N SER A 113 0.06 -16.80 0.49
CA SER A 113 -0.73 -17.70 1.34
C SER A 113 0.02 -18.14 2.62
N SER A 114 1.26 -17.70 2.81
CA SER A 114 2.04 -18.02 4.01
C SER A 114 3.13 -16.96 4.31
N VAL A 115 3.46 -16.82 5.59
CA VAL A 115 4.63 -16.01 6.03
C VAL A 115 5.91 -16.52 5.38
N ASN A 116 6.05 -17.83 5.14
CA ASN A 116 7.28 -18.40 4.58
C ASN A 116 7.52 -17.98 3.12
N THR A 117 6.48 -17.90 2.30
CA THR A 117 6.60 -17.43 0.91
C THR A 117 6.86 -15.93 0.86
N LEU A 118 6.15 -15.16 1.70
CA LEU A 118 6.42 -13.73 1.87
C LEU A 118 7.84 -13.47 2.38
N TRP A 119 8.33 -14.26 3.34
CA TRP A 119 9.70 -14.15 3.88
C TRP A 119 10.76 -14.35 2.80
N LYS A 120 10.54 -15.27 1.85
CA LYS A 120 11.44 -15.45 0.70
C LYS A 120 11.36 -14.26 -0.24
N TYR A 121 10.16 -13.76 -0.52
CA TYR A 121 9.95 -12.57 -1.33
C TYR A 121 10.70 -11.36 -0.76
N MET A 122 10.52 -11.10 0.54
CA MET A 122 11.18 -10.00 1.25
C MET A 122 12.72 -10.12 1.31
N GLN A 123 13.29 -11.28 0.98
CA GLN A 123 14.73 -11.52 0.91
C GLN A 123 15.31 -11.40 -0.50
N MET A 124 14.49 -11.02 -1.50
CA MET A 124 15.00 -10.62 -2.82
C MET A 124 15.90 -9.38 -2.72
N GLY A 125 15.78 -8.63 -1.61
CA GLY A 125 16.76 -7.64 -1.19
C GLY A 125 16.40 -6.24 -1.62
N LEU A 126 17.36 -5.34 -1.45
CA LEU A 126 17.24 -3.95 -1.88
C LEU A 126 18.06 -3.74 -3.14
N GLU A 127 17.46 -3.09 -4.13
CA GLU A 127 18.15 -2.61 -5.32
C GLU A 127 18.31 -1.11 -5.30
N ASP A 128 19.34 -0.61 -5.99
CA ASP A 128 19.55 0.82 -6.20
C ASP A 128 18.53 1.38 -7.21
N VAL A 129 17.84 2.46 -6.82
CA VAL A 129 16.86 3.16 -7.66
C VAL A 129 17.30 4.59 -7.98
N SER A 130 18.60 4.82 -8.17
CA SER A 130 19.12 6.11 -8.67
C SER A 130 18.44 6.57 -9.96
N ARG A 131 17.93 5.64 -10.77
CA ARG A 131 17.09 5.92 -11.96
C ARG A 131 15.81 6.71 -11.66
N TRP A 132 15.31 6.67 -10.42
CA TRP A 132 14.17 7.48 -9.96
C TRP A 132 14.58 8.87 -9.46
N GLY A 133 15.88 9.18 -9.37
CA GLY A 133 16.39 10.50 -8.96
C GLY A 133 16.90 10.63 -7.53
N GLY A 134 17.06 9.54 -6.77
CA GLY A 134 17.64 9.55 -5.42
C GLY A 134 19.00 8.83 -5.35
N GLU A 135 20.06 9.52 -4.91
CA GLU A 135 21.39 8.93 -4.73
C GLU A 135 21.41 7.95 -3.55
N ASP A 136 21.96 6.74 -3.77
CA ASP A 136 22.06 5.67 -2.77
C ASP A 136 20.74 5.19 -2.13
N VAL A 137 19.61 5.64 -2.68
CA VAL A 137 18.28 5.18 -2.32
C VAL A 137 18.13 3.75 -2.81
N LYS A 138 17.90 2.84 -1.87
CA LYS A 138 17.68 1.43 -2.18
C LYS A 138 16.34 0.96 -1.66
N VAL A 139 15.56 0.31 -2.52
CA VAL A 139 14.21 -0.16 -2.23
C VAL A 139 14.05 -1.61 -2.64
N HIS A 140 12.98 -2.28 -2.19
CA HIS A 140 12.75 -3.70 -2.48
C HIS A 140 12.71 -3.97 -3.98
N SER A 141 13.56 -4.89 -4.48
CA SER A 141 13.80 -5.12 -5.92
C SER A 141 12.53 -5.41 -6.71
N GLU A 142 11.72 -6.35 -6.21
CA GLU A 142 10.48 -6.74 -6.88
C GLU A 142 9.43 -5.62 -6.86
N CYS A 143 9.45 -4.76 -5.83
CA CYS A 143 8.52 -3.64 -5.75
C CYS A 143 8.92 -2.53 -6.72
N ALA A 144 10.22 -2.26 -6.86
CA ALA A 144 10.72 -1.31 -7.84
C ALA A 144 10.45 -1.77 -9.28
N SER A 145 10.68 -3.05 -9.57
CA SER A 145 10.34 -3.65 -10.87
C SER A 145 8.85 -3.54 -11.18
N ALA A 146 7.97 -3.80 -10.20
CA ALA A 146 6.53 -3.66 -10.37
C ALA A 146 6.11 -2.21 -10.66
N ILE A 147 6.73 -1.22 -10.02
CA ILE A 147 6.46 0.20 -10.28
C ILE A 147 6.96 0.62 -11.65
N ASP A 148 8.17 0.22 -12.03
CA ASP A 148 8.72 0.50 -13.35
C ASP A 148 7.83 -0.03 -14.48
N ALA A 149 7.27 -1.24 -14.30
CA ALA A 149 6.40 -1.86 -15.30
C ALA A 149 5.11 -1.07 -15.58
N VAL A 150 4.61 -0.30 -14.60
CA VAL A 150 3.36 0.48 -14.74
C VAL A 150 3.60 1.98 -14.87
N TRP A 151 4.84 2.47 -14.76
CA TRP A 151 5.14 3.89 -14.57
C TRP A 151 4.66 4.77 -15.73
N ASP A 152 4.97 4.37 -16.97
CA ASP A 152 4.61 5.15 -18.15
C ASP A 152 3.10 5.27 -18.32
N ASP A 153 2.34 4.19 -18.07
CA ASP A 153 0.88 4.22 -18.12
C ASP A 153 0.29 5.01 -16.95
N LEU A 154 0.84 4.85 -15.74
CA LEU A 154 0.43 5.61 -14.55
C LEU A 154 0.56 7.11 -14.81
N THR A 155 1.75 7.58 -15.19
CA THR A 155 2.01 9.02 -15.38
C THR A 155 1.20 9.61 -16.53
N LYS A 156 1.06 8.88 -17.64
CA LYS A 156 0.23 9.25 -18.79
C LYS A 156 -1.24 9.42 -18.41
N HIS A 157 -1.80 8.48 -17.65
CA HIS A 157 -3.20 8.55 -17.23
C HIS A 157 -3.40 9.59 -16.13
N LEU A 158 -2.47 9.73 -15.19
CA LEU A 158 -2.51 10.77 -14.16
C LEU A 158 -2.58 12.17 -14.77
N GLY A 159 -1.77 12.43 -15.81
CA GLY A 159 -1.82 13.69 -16.56
C GLY A 159 -3.16 13.96 -17.27
N ARG A 160 -3.94 12.92 -17.59
CA ARG A 160 -5.29 13.05 -18.21
C ARG A 160 -6.39 13.29 -17.18
N LEU A 161 -6.24 12.76 -15.96
CA LEU A 161 -7.22 12.92 -14.88
C LEU A 161 -7.30 14.38 -14.37
N GLY A 162 -6.32 15.21 -14.72
CA GLY A 162 -6.36 16.66 -14.58
C GLY A 162 -5.44 17.18 -13.47
N ASN A 163 -4.88 18.37 -13.73
CA ASN A 163 -3.93 19.03 -12.83
C ASN A 163 -4.62 19.69 -11.63
N GLY A 164 -3.91 19.83 -10.51
CA GLY A 164 -4.36 20.59 -9.34
C GLY A 164 -5.29 19.85 -8.38
N LYS A 165 -5.54 18.55 -8.60
CA LYS A 165 -6.26 17.68 -7.67
C LYS A 165 -5.31 17.16 -6.59
N GLU A 166 -5.84 16.93 -5.38
CA GLU A 166 -5.08 16.30 -4.30
C GLU A 166 -4.86 14.81 -4.63
N VAL A 167 -3.62 14.34 -4.64
CA VAL A 167 -3.30 12.94 -4.96
C VAL A 167 -3.12 12.15 -3.68
N TRP A 168 -4.00 11.18 -3.46
CA TRP A 168 -3.96 10.26 -2.33
C TRP A 168 -3.64 8.85 -2.81
N LEU A 169 -2.74 8.17 -2.10
CA LEU A 169 -2.36 6.79 -2.41
C LEU A 169 -2.81 5.84 -1.30
N ALA A 170 -3.24 4.65 -1.66
CA ALA A 170 -3.60 3.61 -0.71
C ALA A 170 -3.18 2.20 -1.16
N GLY A 171 -2.93 1.32 -0.20
CA GLY A 171 -2.66 -0.09 -0.49
C GLY A 171 -2.47 -0.96 0.75
N HIS A 172 -2.63 -2.27 0.59
CA HIS A 172 -2.47 -3.27 1.65
C HIS A 172 -1.29 -4.21 1.38
N GLY A 173 -0.54 -4.60 2.41
CA GLY A 173 0.59 -5.53 2.29
C GLY A 173 1.61 -5.01 1.28
N ILE A 174 1.95 -5.83 0.26
CA ILE A 174 2.80 -5.39 -0.86
C ILE A 174 2.18 -4.24 -1.64
N GLY A 175 0.86 -4.19 -1.83
CA GLY A 175 0.19 -3.03 -2.42
C GLY A 175 0.42 -1.74 -1.63
N GLY A 176 0.52 -1.84 -0.29
CA GLY A 176 0.89 -0.71 0.57
C GLY A 176 2.34 -0.26 0.34
N SER A 177 3.25 -1.22 0.14
CA SER A 177 4.64 -0.92 -0.22
C SER A 177 4.74 -0.22 -1.57
N LEU A 178 3.98 -0.69 -2.55
CA LEU A 178 3.89 -0.08 -3.88
C LEU A 178 3.32 1.33 -3.76
N ALA A 179 2.25 1.55 -2.98
CA ALA A 179 1.70 2.89 -2.75
C ALA A 179 2.71 3.87 -2.14
N LEU A 180 3.49 3.44 -1.15
CA LEU A 180 4.56 4.26 -0.56
C LEU A 180 5.63 4.63 -1.59
N LEU A 181 6.11 3.65 -2.36
CA LEU A 181 7.17 3.82 -3.35
C LEU A 181 6.71 4.62 -4.58
N THR A 182 5.46 4.43 -5.02
CA THR A 182 4.84 5.25 -6.06
C THR A 182 4.71 6.70 -5.60
N GLY A 183 4.27 6.94 -4.37
CA GLY A 183 4.19 8.29 -3.82
C GLY A 183 5.57 8.96 -3.73
N TYR A 184 6.60 8.22 -3.32
CA TYR A 184 7.98 8.68 -3.37
C TYR A 184 8.41 9.07 -4.78
N ARG A 185 8.25 8.17 -5.76
CA ARG A 185 8.69 8.42 -7.14
C ARG A 185 7.94 9.58 -7.80
N LEU A 186 6.63 9.72 -7.52
CA LEU A 186 5.83 10.85 -8.00
C LEU A 186 6.37 12.19 -7.52
N ALA A 187 6.85 12.25 -6.27
CA ALA A 187 7.42 13.45 -5.68
C ALA A 187 8.83 13.74 -6.20
N VAL A 188 9.69 12.73 -6.33
CA VAL A 188 11.06 12.90 -6.84
C VAL A 188 11.06 13.34 -8.31
N GLU A 189 10.22 12.71 -9.15
CA GLU A 189 10.09 13.06 -10.57
C GLU A 189 9.18 14.28 -10.80
N GLU A 190 8.68 14.92 -9.74
CA GLU A 190 7.79 16.08 -9.78
C GLU A 190 6.54 15.88 -10.67
N VAL A 191 6.08 14.64 -10.82
CA VAL A 191 4.93 14.28 -11.67
C VAL A 191 3.62 14.78 -11.07
N ALA A 192 3.48 14.65 -9.74
CA ALA A 192 2.30 15.11 -9.03
C ALA A 192 2.61 15.40 -7.55
N ARG A 193 1.88 16.36 -6.98
CA ARG A 193 1.92 16.61 -5.53
C ARG A 193 1.14 15.53 -4.81
N VAL A 194 1.85 14.71 -4.03
CA VAL A 194 1.25 13.71 -3.14
C VAL A 194 0.72 14.41 -1.89
N SER A 195 -0.57 14.25 -1.64
CA SER A 195 -1.29 14.86 -0.51
C SER A 195 -1.32 13.94 0.71
N GLY A 196 -1.28 12.62 0.50
CA GLY A 196 -1.11 11.65 1.58
C GLY A 196 -1.11 10.21 1.11
N ILE A 197 -0.63 9.31 1.97
CA ILE A 197 -0.47 7.89 1.68
C ILE A 197 -1.01 7.08 2.87
N PHE A 198 -2.01 6.23 2.64
CA PHE A 198 -2.52 5.27 3.62
C PHE A 198 -2.06 3.87 3.28
N THR A 199 -1.29 3.24 4.16
CA THR A 199 -0.86 1.86 3.96
C THR A 199 -1.39 0.98 5.08
N PHE A 200 -1.77 -0.26 4.76
CA PHE A 200 -2.34 -1.21 5.71
C PHE A 200 -1.48 -2.48 5.74
N GLY A 201 -0.87 -2.81 6.87
CA GLY A 201 -0.02 -4.00 6.98
C GLY A 201 1.24 -3.97 6.12
N GLN A 202 1.71 -2.78 5.76
CA GLN A 202 2.87 -2.58 4.89
C GLN A 202 4.17 -3.15 5.51
N PRO A 203 4.89 -4.08 4.85
CA PRO A 203 6.25 -4.42 5.25
C PRO A 203 7.20 -3.25 4.99
N LYS A 204 8.36 -3.24 5.66
CA LYS A 204 9.42 -2.25 5.39
C LYS A 204 10.05 -2.55 4.02
N VAL A 205 10.28 -1.52 3.19
CA VAL A 205 10.66 -1.71 1.77
C VAL A 205 11.80 -0.84 1.26
N GLY A 206 12.45 -0.04 2.10
CA GLY A 206 13.62 0.74 1.68
C GLY A 206 14.66 0.85 2.77
N ASN A 207 15.87 1.25 2.40
CA ASN A 207 16.95 1.53 3.35
C ASN A 207 16.70 2.82 4.14
N ALA A 208 17.55 3.09 5.12
CA ALA A 208 17.48 4.34 5.90
C ALA A 208 17.63 5.60 5.02
N ILE A 209 18.39 5.52 3.92
CA ILE A 209 18.58 6.62 2.96
C ILE A 209 17.27 6.90 2.21
N PHE A 210 16.56 5.87 1.76
CA PHE A 210 15.21 5.99 1.23
C PHE A 210 14.28 6.68 2.23
N SER A 211 14.26 6.25 3.49
CA SER A 211 13.40 6.86 4.52
C SER A 211 13.70 8.34 4.74
N GLN A 212 14.99 8.73 4.73
CA GLN A 212 15.40 10.12 4.84
C GLN A 212 14.98 10.92 3.60
N HIS A 213 15.27 10.42 2.41
CA HIS A 213 14.96 11.15 1.19
C HIS A 213 13.44 11.29 0.99
N LEU A 214 12.66 10.24 1.29
CA LEU A 214 11.20 10.29 1.30
C LEU A 214 10.68 11.38 2.24
N LYS A 215 11.26 11.48 3.44
CA LYS A 215 10.92 12.53 4.39
C LYS A 215 11.11 13.93 3.79
N GLU A 216 12.18 14.14 3.04
CA GLU A 216 12.52 15.42 2.42
C GLU A 216 11.58 15.73 1.24
N VAL A 217 11.44 14.82 0.27
CA VAL A 217 10.65 15.07 -0.95
C VAL A 217 9.15 15.16 -0.71
N LEU A 218 8.62 14.44 0.29
CA LEU A 218 7.23 14.54 0.71
C LEU A 218 7.01 15.59 1.82
N ASN A 219 8.05 16.27 2.28
CA ASN A 219 8.00 17.25 3.36
C ASN A 219 7.28 16.72 4.61
N LEU A 220 7.65 15.52 5.07
CA LEU A 220 6.92 14.90 6.18
C LEU A 220 7.07 15.71 7.47
N ASN A 221 5.97 15.80 8.20
CA ASN A 221 5.91 16.38 9.52
C ASN A 221 6.71 15.54 10.53
N LYS A 222 6.93 16.11 11.73
CA LYS A 222 7.71 15.44 12.79
C LYS A 222 7.10 14.11 13.23
N ASP A 223 5.79 13.99 13.15
CA ASP A 223 5.02 12.78 13.45
C ASP A 223 4.98 11.78 12.27
N GLY A 224 5.58 12.11 11.13
CA GLY A 224 5.61 11.27 9.94
C GLY A 224 4.46 11.48 8.95
N SER A 225 3.53 12.42 9.20
CA SER A 225 2.45 12.70 8.26
C SER A 225 2.98 13.43 7.00
N PRO A 226 2.33 13.30 5.83
CA PRO A 226 1.07 12.61 5.56
C PRO A 226 1.24 11.14 5.10
N VAL A 227 2.29 10.44 5.54
CA VAL A 227 2.42 8.99 5.34
C VAL A 227 1.89 8.27 6.57
N TYR A 228 0.75 7.60 6.44
CA TYR A 228 0.06 6.92 7.52
C TYR A 228 0.20 5.40 7.36
N ARG A 229 0.99 4.79 8.24
CA ARG A 229 1.23 3.34 8.31
C ARG A 229 0.29 2.70 9.31
N VAL A 230 -0.84 2.20 8.83
CA VAL A 230 -1.81 1.50 9.66
C VAL A 230 -1.35 0.06 9.90
N VAL A 231 -1.14 -0.28 11.16
CA VAL A 231 -0.59 -1.57 11.60
C VAL A 231 -1.52 -2.17 12.64
N HIS A 232 -2.00 -3.38 12.38
CA HIS A 232 -2.76 -4.13 13.36
C HIS A 232 -1.80 -4.84 14.34
N SER A 233 -2.18 -4.88 15.62
CA SER A 233 -1.39 -5.48 16.69
C SER A 233 -1.06 -6.95 16.45
N GLY A 234 -1.99 -7.69 15.86
CA GLY A 234 -1.85 -9.10 15.51
C GLY A 234 -1.15 -9.41 14.18
N ASP A 235 -0.78 -8.40 13.38
CA ASP A 235 -0.21 -8.62 12.04
C ASP A 235 1.33 -8.74 12.09
N ILE A 236 1.86 -9.88 11.64
CA ILE A 236 3.31 -10.11 11.60
C ILE A 236 4.04 -9.34 10.50
N VAL A 237 3.37 -8.98 9.39
CA VAL A 237 4.02 -8.51 8.16
C VAL A 237 4.81 -7.20 8.32
N PRO A 238 4.27 -6.14 8.96
CA PRO A 238 5.02 -4.90 9.20
C PRO A 238 6.29 -5.06 10.06
N ARG A 239 6.37 -6.19 10.78
CA ARG A 239 7.40 -6.50 11.79
C ARG A 239 8.49 -7.41 11.26
N LEU A 240 8.35 -7.92 10.03
CA LEU A 240 9.40 -8.68 9.38
C LEU A 240 10.69 -7.86 9.28
N LYS A 241 11.81 -8.51 9.59
CA LYS A 241 13.17 -7.95 9.54
C LYS A 241 14.08 -8.88 8.73
N PRO A 242 13.92 -8.94 7.39
CA PRO A 242 14.77 -9.75 6.53
C PRO A 242 16.26 -9.35 6.69
N PRO A 243 17.17 -10.30 6.92
CA PRO A 243 18.61 -10.01 7.00
C PRO A 243 19.21 -9.77 5.60
N TYR A 244 20.41 -9.19 5.56
CA TYR A 244 21.21 -9.08 4.32
C TYR A 244 21.56 -10.43 3.68
N VAL A 245 21.69 -11.48 4.49
CA VAL A 245 22.09 -12.82 4.03
C VAL A 245 20.88 -13.72 4.01
N PHE A 246 20.68 -14.42 2.89
CA PHE A 246 19.56 -15.34 2.74
C PHE A 246 19.45 -16.34 3.90
N SER A 247 18.25 -16.42 4.47
CA SER A 247 17.83 -17.33 5.52
C SER A 247 16.58 -18.10 5.11
N ARG A 248 16.69 -19.44 5.17
CA ARG A 248 15.55 -20.34 4.89
C ARG A 248 14.47 -20.28 5.97
N THR A 249 14.83 -19.86 7.18
CA THR A 249 13.93 -19.78 8.34
C THR A 249 13.71 -18.32 8.70
N LEU A 250 12.51 -18.00 9.17
CA LEU A 250 12.23 -16.67 9.73
C LEU A 250 13.18 -16.41 10.90
N VAL A 251 13.96 -15.34 10.78
CA VAL A 251 14.85 -14.81 11.82
C VAL A 251 14.52 -13.34 11.95
N THR A 252 14.38 -12.85 13.17
CA THR A 252 13.72 -11.56 13.39
C THR A 252 14.62 -10.59 14.15
N ASP A 253 15.48 -11.08 15.03
CA ASP A 253 16.58 -10.31 15.61
C ASP A 253 17.76 -10.33 14.64
N THR A 254 17.68 -9.46 13.63
CA THR A 254 18.71 -9.37 12.58
C THR A 254 19.13 -7.93 12.33
N LEU A 255 20.33 -7.79 11.76
CA LEU A 255 20.73 -6.57 11.07
C LEU A 255 19.98 -6.52 9.73
N SER A 256 18.76 -6.00 9.78
CA SER A 256 17.93 -5.79 8.59
C SER A 256 18.26 -4.44 7.94
N PRO A 257 18.43 -4.39 6.61
CA PRO A 257 18.64 -3.12 5.90
C PRO A 257 17.38 -2.25 5.83
N TYR A 258 16.21 -2.81 6.12
CA TYR A 258 14.93 -2.16 5.87
C TYR A 258 14.53 -1.22 7.01
N ALA A 259 14.19 0.00 6.67
CA ALA A 259 13.70 1.04 7.58
C ALA A 259 12.20 1.29 7.38
N ALA A 260 11.51 1.61 8.47
CA ALA A 260 10.14 2.12 8.44
C ALA A 260 10.15 3.65 8.32
N ILE A 261 9.07 4.22 7.76
CA ILE A 261 8.92 5.66 7.59
C ILE A 261 7.45 6.07 7.50
N GLY A 262 7.06 7.13 8.21
CA GLY A 262 5.68 7.64 8.30
C GLY A 262 5.11 7.51 9.72
N SER A 263 3.93 8.09 9.95
CA SER A 263 3.19 7.95 11.20
C SER A 263 2.72 6.51 11.39
N LEU A 264 3.10 5.87 12.49
CA LEU A 264 2.57 4.57 12.89
C LEU A 264 1.17 4.77 13.48
N VAL A 265 0.14 4.24 12.82
CA VAL A 265 -1.23 4.16 13.34
C VAL A 265 -1.46 2.73 13.81
N TYR A 266 -1.36 2.49 15.12
CA TYR A 266 -1.41 1.17 15.70
C TYR A 266 -2.83 0.81 16.14
N LEU A 267 -3.39 -0.27 15.58
CA LEU A 267 -4.72 -0.77 15.93
C LEU A 267 -4.60 -1.93 16.94
N TYR A 268 -5.27 -1.81 18.08
CA TYR A 268 -5.29 -2.83 19.12
C TYR A 268 -6.28 -3.95 18.80
N ARG A 269 -5.95 -5.19 19.19
CA ARG A 269 -6.78 -6.38 18.91
C ARG A 269 -8.12 -6.35 19.68
N ASP A 270 -8.12 -5.70 20.83
CA ASP A 270 -9.28 -5.47 21.72
C ASP A 270 -10.01 -4.14 21.42
N GLY A 271 -9.65 -3.46 20.34
CA GLY A 271 -10.27 -2.22 19.88
C GLY A 271 -9.50 -0.96 20.31
N GLY A 272 -9.75 0.13 19.60
CA GLY A 272 -9.02 1.38 19.79
C GLY A 272 -7.70 1.44 19.00
N TYR A 273 -7.08 2.62 19.03
CA TYR A 273 -5.86 2.89 18.29
C TYR A 273 -4.99 3.93 18.97
N GLU A 274 -3.70 3.93 18.63
CA GLU A 274 -2.73 4.95 19.01
C GLU A 274 -1.92 5.42 17.80
N ILE A 275 -1.42 6.65 17.85
CA ILE A 275 -0.56 7.22 16.82
C ILE A 275 0.84 7.41 17.42
N ASN A 276 1.85 6.88 16.73
CA ASN A 276 3.26 6.90 17.13
C ASN A 276 3.50 6.47 18.60
N PRO A 277 3.00 5.30 19.03
CA PRO A 277 3.30 4.79 20.36
C PRO A 277 4.79 4.50 20.51
N ASP A 278 5.43 5.10 21.52
CA ASP A 278 6.89 5.15 21.72
C ASP A 278 7.61 3.78 21.73
N HIS A 279 6.88 2.68 21.96
CA HIS A 279 7.43 1.36 22.23
C HIS A 279 7.15 0.30 21.15
N LEU A 280 6.37 0.62 20.11
CA LEU A 280 5.86 -0.40 19.18
C LEU A 280 6.61 -0.50 17.85
N GLU A 281 7.39 0.52 17.47
CA GLU A 281 8.08 0.59 16.16
C GLU A 281 9.04 -0.58 15.93
N ASN A 282 9.64 -1.10 17.00
CA ASN A 282 10.68 -2.13 16.95
C ASN A 282 10.22 -3.52 17.40
N ILE A 283 8.92 -3.73 17.63
CA ILE A 283 8.39 -5.04 18.02
C ILE A 283 8.85 -6.11 17.03
N ASP A 284 9.44 -7.14 17.59
CA ASP A 284 10.05 -8.23 16.86
C ASP A 284 9.00 -9.27 16.41
N ALA A 285 9.15 -9.80 15.20
CA ALA A 285 8.22 -10.81 14.66
C ALA A 285 8.24 -12.15 15.43
N ASN A 286 9.20 -12.42 16.32
CA ASN A 286 9.27 -13.65 17.14
C ASN A 286 8.13 -13.78 18.14
N ILE A 287 7.46 -12.69 18.50
CA ILE A 287 6.29 -12.77 19.41
C ILE A 287 5.05 -13.32 18.70
N PHE A 288 5.11 -13.49 17.38
CA PHE A 288 4.04 -14.02 16.54
C PHE A 288 4.33 -15.48 16.19
N GLU A 289 3.29 -16.30 16.19
CA GLU A 289 3.35 -17.64 15.64
C GLU A 289 3.29 -17.58 14.11
N LEU A 290 3.92 -18.53 13.41
CA LEU A 290 3.86 -18.60 11.94
C LEU A 290 2.44 -18.72 11.37
N LYS A 291 1.46 -19.11 12.20
CA LYS A 291 0.03 -19.17 11.88
C LYS A 291 -0.68 -17.79 11.96
N ASP A 292 -0.04 -16.78 12.55
CA ASP A 292 -0.67 -15.45 12.76
C ASP A 292 -0.77 -14.60 11.48
N PHE A 293 -0.47 -15.19 10.32
CA PHE A 293 -0.70 -14.60 9.01
C PHE A 293 -2.18 -14.29 8.75
N ASP A 294 -3.10 -14.97 9.44
CA ASP A 294 -4.54 -14.72 9.32
C ASP A 294 -4.93 -13.27 9.67
N ASN A 295 -4.12 -12.59 10.50
CA ASN A 295 -4.36 -11.19 10.83
C ASN A 295 -3.84 -10.22 9.74
N HIS A 296 -3.07 -10.70 8.77
CA HIS A 296 -2.61 -9.94 7.60
C HIS A 296 -3.67 -9.94 6.49
N SER A 297 -4.86 -9.44 6.82
CA SER A 297 -5.97 -9.35 5.88
C SER A 297 -6.55 -7.94 5.90
N MET A 298 -6.82 -7.41 4.71
CA MET A 298 -7.48 -6.10 4.57
C MET A 298 -8.83 -6.06 5.31
N TYR A 299 -9.50 -7.20 5.49
CA TYR A 299 -10.75 -7.25 6.26
C TYR A 299 -10.52 -6.93 7.74
N VAL A 300 -9.44 -7.44 8.34
CA VAL A 300 -9.08 -7.15 9.72
C VAL A 300 -8.81 -5.65 9.89
N TYR A 301 -8.01 -5.07 9.00
CA TYR A 301 -7.72 -3.63 9.00
C TYR A 301 -8.99 -2.76 8.87
N GLN A 302 -9.83 -3.07 7.89
CA GLN A 302 -11.07 -2.34 7.67
C GLN A 302 -12.02 -2.47 8.88
N ASN A 303 -12.18 -3.67 9.43
CA ASN A 303 -13.06 -3.89 10.58
C ASN A 303 -12.56 -3.18 11.83
N SER A 304 -11.25 -3.25 12.12
CA SER A 304 -10.67 -2.54 13.27
C SER A 304 -10.79 -1.02 13.14
N LEU A 305 -10.60 -0.46 11.95
CA LEU A 305 -10.83 0.98 11.70
C LEU A 305 -12.30 1.35 11.89
N TYR A 306 -13.22 0.52 11.39
CA TYR A 306 -14.66 0.75 11.55
C TYR A 306 -15.06 0.76 13.03
N GLU A 307 -14.55 -0.18 13.83
CA GLU A 307 -14.78 -0.23 15.27
C GLU A 307 -14.22 0.99 16.01
N CYS A 308 -13.22 1.68 15.45
CA CYS A 308 -12.67 2.91 15.99
C CYS A 308 -13.39 4.19 15.52
N LEU A 309 -14.32 4.11 14.57
CA LEU A 309 -15.14 5.25 14.15
C LEU A 309 -16.11 5.67 15.26
N ALA A 310 -16.49 6.94 15.26
CA ALA A 310 -17.61 7.41 16.08
C ALA A 310 -18.92 6.70 15.66
N GLU A 311 -19.84 6.51 16.61
CA GLU A 311 -21.12 5.80 16.35
C GLU A 311 -21.92 6.41 15.18
N ASP A 312 -21.94 7.75 15.08
CA ASP A 312 -22.60 8.45 13.98
C ASP A 312 -21.93 8.15 12.63
N ASP A 313 -20.60 8.04 12.60
CA ASP A 313 -19.85 7.69 11.39
C ASP A 313 -20.12 6.24 10.99
N GLN A 314 -20.23 5.31 11.95
CA GLN A 314 -20.60 3.91 11.67
C GLN A 314 -21.99 3.79 11.04
N GLN A 315 -22.92 4.70 11.35
CA GLN A 315 -24.26 4.71 10.76
C GLN A 315 -24.30 5.33 9.35
N GLN A 316 -23.36 6.24 9.04
CA GLN A 316 -23.35 7.02 7.80
C GLN A 316 -22.39 6.49 6.75
N LEU A 317 -21.29 5.84 7.17
CA LEU A 317 -20.29 5.26 6.28
C LEU A 317 -20.65 3.82 5.92
N PRO A 318 -20.13 3.30 4.79
CA PRO A 318 -20.41 1.93 4.38
C PRO A 318 -19.90 0.97 5.46
N SER A 319 -20.65 -0.10 5.72
CA SER A 319 -20.19 -1.17 6.60
C SER A 319 -18.98 -1.90 6.00
N PRO A 320 -18.16 -2.57 6.81
CA PRO A 320 -16.99 -3.31 6.31
C PRO A 320 -17.38 -4.31 5.22
N LEU A 321 -16.73 -4.19 4.07
CA LEU A 321 -16.87 -5.08 2.93
C LEU A 321 -16.32 -6.46 3.28
N ARG A 322 -17.12 -7.49 3.02
CA ARG A 322 -16.71 -8.88 3.18
C ARG A 322 -16.53 -9.52 1.82
N ASN A 323 -15.44 -10.27 1.66
CA ASN A 323 -15.34 -11.24 0.59
C ASN A 323 -16.50 -12.23 0.74
N ALA A 324 -17.47 -12.19 -0.17
CA ALA A 324 -18.50 -13.20 -0.24
C ALA A 324 -17.80 -14.54 -0.53
N ARG A 325 -17.73 -15.43 0.46
CA ARG A 325 -17.40 -16.85 0.24
C ARG A 325 -18.44 -17.40 -0.75
N GLY A 326 -18.20 -17.34 -2.05
CA GLY A 326 -19.24 -17.71 -3.00
C GLY A 326 -19.04 -17.49 -4.50
N LYS A 327 -18.13 -16.61 -4.96
CA LYS A 327 -17.77 -16.60 -6.38
C LYS A 327 -16.43 -17.31 -6.58
N ARG A 328 -16.54 -18.57 -7.02
CA ARG A 328 -15.42 -19.43 -7.44
C ARG A 328 -14.59 -18.67 -8.48
N GLY A 329 -13.30 -18.48 -8.22
CA GLY A 329 -12.41 -17.93 -9.24
C GLY A 329 -11.08 -17.34 -8.81
N VAL A 330 -10.63 -17.42 -7.56
CA VAL A 330 -9.23 -17.14 -7.22
C VAL A 330 -8.71 -18.33 -6.42
N ARG A 331 -7.72 -19.05 -6.98
CA ARG A 331 -7.11 -20.21 -6.31
C ARG A 331 -6.12 -19.68 -5.26
N TYR A 332 -6.25 -20.22 -4.05
CA TYR A 332 -5.48 -19.93 -2.83
C TYR A 332 -3.97 -20.13 -2.97
#